data_AF-A0A2S9G8S7-F1
#
_entry.id   AF-A0A2S9G8S7-F1
#
_cell.length_a   1.000
_cell.length_b   1.000
_cell.length_c   1.000
_cell.angle_alpha   90.00
_cell.angle_beta   90.00
_cell.angle_gamma   90.00
#
_symmetry.space_group_name_H-M   'P 1'
#
loop_
_entity.id
_entity.type
_entity.pdbx_description
1 polymer ?
#
loop_
_entity_poly.entity_id
_entity_poly.type
_entity_poly.pdbx_seq_one_letter_code
_entity_poly.pdbx_strand_id
1 'polypeptide(L)' 'MVDREHSARRGRPRSEAVRSAVLTAAAGLALAGGPSAATVDAIAKRAEVSRTTIYKWWPSAPAIVLEGLL' A
#
# COMPACT_ATOMS: atom_id res chain seq x y z
N MET A 1 -34.53 2.31 24.45
CA MET A 1 -34.30 0.89 24.13
C MET A 1 -32.95 0.78 23.44
N VAL A 2 -31.98 0.30 24.21
CA VAL A 2 -30.73 -0.42 23.88
C VAL A 2 -30.22 -0.50 22.43
N ASP A 3 -28.93 -0.11 22.33
CA ASP A 3 -27.81 -0.48 21.46
C ASP A 3 -27.95 -1.33 20.18
N ARG A 4 -27.17 -0.85 19.19
CA ARG A 4 -26.35 -1.54 18.16
C ARG A 4 -27.03 -2.56 17.24
N GLU A 5 -26.79 -2.37 15.93
CA GLU A 5 -26.10 -3.40 15.14
C GLU A 5 -25.07 -2.79 14.19
N HIS A 6 -23.81 -3.15 14.45
CA HIS A 6 -22.61 -2.76 13.72
C HIS A 6 -22.03 -4.06 13.14
N SER A 7 -22.61 -4.59 12.05
CA SER A 7 -22.02 -5.75 11.35
C SER A 7 -22.66 -6.03 9.99
N ALA A 8 -21.99 -5.61 8.91
CA ALA A 8 -22.07 -6.30 7.62
C ALA A 8 -20.72 -6.20 6.86
N ARG A 9 -19.87 -7.21 7.10
CA ARG A 9 -18.76 -7.73 6.24
C ARG A 9 -17.43 -6.96 6.17
N ARG A 10 -16.60 -7.17 7.20
CA ARG A 10 -15.11 -7.06 7.15
C ARG A 10 -14.56 -7.97 6.03
N GLY A 11 -13.83 -7.44 5.05
CA GLY A 11 -13.12 -8.28 4.08
C GLY A 11 -12.38 -7.58 2.94
N ARG A 12 -13.09 -7.06 1.91
CA ARG A 12 -12.46 -6.57 0.67
C ARG A 12 -13.43 -5.71 -0.13
N PRO A 13 -13.19 -4.39 -0.26
CA PRO A 13 -12.67 -3.90 -1.56
C PRO A 13 -11.58 -2.82 -1.48
N ARG A 14 -11.55 -1.98 -0.42
CA ARG A 14 -10.72 -0.77 -0.40
C ARG A 14 -9.27 -1.01 0.04
N SER A 15 -9.06 -1.82 1.08
CA SER A 15 -7.71 -2.11 1.60
C SER A 15 -6.84 -2.87 0.61
N GLU A 16 -7.48 -3.70 -0.21
CA GLU A 16 -6.83 -4.48 -1.26
C GLU A 16 -6.48 -3.68 -2.49
N ALA A 17 -7.39 -2.83 -2.96
CA ALA A 17 -7.10 -1.88 -4.03
C ALA A 17 -5.93 -0.97 -3.62
N VAL A 18 -5.91 -0.51 -2.36
CA VAL A 18 -4.79 0.26 -1.79
C VAL A 18 -3.50 -0.55 -1.79
N ARG A 19 -3.51 -1.81 -1.33
CA ARG A 19 -2.32 -2.67 -1.35
C ARG A 19 -1.81 -2.87 -2.77
N SER A 20 -2.68 -3.21 -3.72
CA SER A 20 -2.32 -3.39 -5.12
C SER A 20 -1.74 -2.11 -5.75
N ALA A 21 -2.34 -0.95 -5.48
CA ALA A 21 -1.83 0.34 -5.97
C ALA A 21 -0.42 0.64 -5.42
N VAL A 22 -0.18 0.38 -4.13
CA VAL A 22 1.13 0.57 -3.50
C VAL A 22 2.19 -0.35 -4.12
N LEU A 23 1.88 -1.64 -4.30
CA LEU A 23 2.80 -2.61 -4.91
C LEU A 23 3.12 -2.25 -6.37
N THR A 24 2.10 -1.89 -7.15
CA THR A 24 2.26 -1.46 -8.55
C THR A 24 3.11 -0.20 -8.65
N ALA A 25 2.89 0.77 -7.76
CA ALA A 25 3.68 1.99 -7.71
C ALA A 25 5.15 1.71 -7.37
N ALA A 26 5.41 0.85 -6.38
CA ALA A 26 6.76 0.49 -5.96
C ALA A 26 7.52 -0.26 -7.06
N ALA A 27 6.90 -1.25 -7.68
CA ALA A 27 7.49 -1.99 -8.80
C ALA A 27 7.79 -1.05 -9.99
N GLY A 28 6.84 -0.19 -10.37
CA GLY A 28 7.03 0.74 -11.47
C GLY A 28 8.16 1.75 -11.24
N LEU A 29 8.30 2.27 -10.01
CA LEU A 29 9.40 3.16 -9.65
C LEU A 29 10.75 2.42 -9.65
N ALA A 30 10.79 1.21 -9.11
CA ALA A 30 12.00 0.40 -9.06
C ALA A 30 12.48 -0.03 -10.46
N LEU A 31 11.57 -0.40 -11.35
CA LEU A 31 11.90 -0.77 -12.73
C LEU A 31 12.38 0.42 -13.56
N ALA A 32 11.86 1.62 -13.29
CA ALA A 32 12.23 2.83 -14.04
C ALA A 32 13.54 3.49 -13.57
N GLY A 33 13.80 3.48 -12.25
CA GLY A 33 14.92 4.23 -11.66
C GLY A 33 15.78 3.45 -10.66
N GLY A 34 15.60 2.13 -10.60
CA GLY A 34 16.26 1.26 -9.64
C GLY A 34 15.69 1.36 -8.21
N PRO A 35 16.23 0.57 -7.26
CA PRO A 35 15.71 0.48 -5.89
C PRO A 35 15.67 1.82 -5.14
N SER A 36 16.61 2.73 -5.43
CA SER A 36 16.67 4.05 -4.80
C SER A 36 15.55 5.00 -5.22
N ALA A 37 14.92 4.78 -6.39
CA ALA A 37 13.80 5.60 -6.85
C ALA A 37 12.48 5.25 -6.15
N ALA A 38 12.35 4.03 -5.63
CA ALA A 38 11.17 3.54 -4.93
C ALA A 38 11.21 3.87 -3.43
N THR A 39 11.32 5.16 -3.10
CA THR A 39 11.24 5.62 -1.70
C THR A 39 9.80 5.53 -1.17
N VAL A 40 9.60 5.45 0.16
CA VAL A 40 8.25 5.45 0.78
C VAL A 40 7.43 6.65 0.29
N ASP A 41 8.07 7.80 0.12
CA ASP A 41 7.42 9.01 -0.37
C ASP A 41 7.00 8.94 -1.82
N ALA A 42 7.90 8.48 -2.69
CA ALA A 42 7.59 8.34 -4.10
C ALA A 42 6.46 7.32 -4.31
N ILE A 43 6.49 6.22 -3.55
CA ILE A 43 5.45 5.19 -3.56
C ILE A 43 4.12 5.75 -3.05
N ALA A 44 4.11 6.40 -1.88
CA ALA A 44 2.92 7.00 -1.28
C ALA A 44 2.26 8.00 -2.22
N LYS A 45 3.07 8.88 -2.84
CA LYS A 45 2.61 9.87 -3.81
C LYS A 45 2.03 9.21 -5.06
N ARG A 46 2.71 8.21 -5.62
CA ARG A 46 2.27 7.53 -6.86
C ARG A 46 1.05 6.65 -6.65
N ALA A 47 0.90 6.06 -5.47
CA ALA A 47 -0.26 5.25 -5.11
C ALA A 47 -1.40 6.06 -4.46
N GLU A 48 -1.25 7.38 -4.34
CA GLU A 48 -2.23 8.30 -3.75
C GLU A 48 -2.66 7.91 -2.32
N VAL A 49 -1.68 7.50 -1.50
CA VAL A 49 -1.90 7.06 -0.11
C VAL A 49 -0.99 7.79 0.87
N SER A 50 -1.35 7.77 2.15
CA SER A 50 -0.49 8.30 3.20
C SER A 50 0.65 7.35 3.55
N ARG A 51 1.77 7.88 4.08
CA ARG A 51 2.84 7.05 4.66
C ARG A 51 2.32 6.12 5.74
N THR A 52 1.39 6.59 6.59
CA THR A 52 0.75 5.78 7.63
C THR A 52 0.01 4.59 7.04
N THR A 53 -0.62 4.77 5.87
CA THR A 53 -1.26 3.66 5.14
C THR A 53 -0.24 2.62 4.72
N ILE A 54 0.94 3.01 4.26
CA ILE A 54 2.03 2.09 3.90
C ILE A 54 2.58 1.35 5.13
N TYR A 55 2.92 2.09 6.19
CA TYR A 55 3.54 1.50 7.39
C TYR A 55 2.64 0.52 8.15
N LYS A 56 1.32 0.55 7.92
CA LYS A 56 0.40 -0.47 8.45
C LYS A 56 0.67 -1.89 7.90
N TRP A 57 1.30 -1.99 6.74
CA TRP A 57 1.49 -3.25 6.02
C TRP A 57 2.96 -3.61 5.85
N TRP A 58 3.81 -2.61 5.62
CA TRP A 58 5.23 -2.84 5.34
C TRP A 58 6.13 -2.08 6.30
N PRO A 59 7.20 -2.74 6.81
CA PRO A 59 8.14 -2.11 7.72
C PRO A 59 9.12 -1.14 7.01
N SER A 60 9.28 -1.25 5.68
CA SER A 60 10.25 -0.46 4.92
C SER A 60 9.94 -0.42 3.42
N ALA A 61 10.51 0.54 2.67
CA ALA A 61 10.32 0.63 1.21
C ALA A 61 10.85 -0.60 0.44
N PRO A 62 12.03 -1.17 0.75
CA PRO A 62 12.50 -2.39 0.09
C PRO A 62 11.53 -3.57 0.23
N ALA A 63 10.83 -3.70 1.36
CA ALA A 63 9.82 -4.74 1.55
C ALA A 63 8.65 -4.59 0.57
N ILE A 64 8.22 -3.35 0.29
CA ILE A 64 7.16 -3.06 -0.68
C ILE A 64 7.62 -3.39 -2.10
N VAL A 65 8.84 -3.00 -2.45
CA VAL A 65 9.41 -3.24 -3.79
C VAL A 65 9.56 -4.73 -4.05
N LEU A 66 10.11 -5.48 -3.08
CA LEU A 66 10.26 -6.93 -3.21
C LEU A 66 8.90 -7.58 -3.42
N GLU A 67 7.90 -7.26 -2.59
CA GLU A 67 6.56 -7.81 -2.72
C GLU A 67 5.89 -7.42 -4.04
N GLY A 68 6.12 -6.20 -4.56
CA GLY A 68 5.56 -5.76 -5.83
C GLY A 68 6.20 -6.40 -7.07
N LEU A 69 7.33 -7.09 -6.90
CA LEU A 69 8.03 -7.82 -7.96
C LEU A 69 7.77 -9.34 -7.92
N LEU A 70 7.05 -9.84 -6.91
CA LEU A 70 6.61 -11.24 -6.78
C LEU A 70 5.24 -11.45 -7.44
#